data_AF-A0A8H6D1V4-F1
#
_entry.id   AF-A0A8H6D1V4-F1
#
_cell.length_a   1.000
_cell.length_b   1.000
_cell.length_c   1.000
_cell.angle_alpha   90.00
_cell.angle_beta   90.00
_cell.angle_gamma   90.00
#
_symmetry.space_group_name_H-M   'P 1'
#
loop_
_entity.id
_entity.type
_entity.pdbx_description
1 polymer ?
#
loop_
_entity_poly.entity_id
_entity_poly.type
_entity_poly.pdbx_seq_one_letter_code
_entity_poly.pdbx_strand_id
1 'polypeptide(L)'
;MDVSDIPSSQETVEDPTLPGSSAEGATIILTPENAEARLAFSEVAEWLKGQEEDPDIQVARQHTQKCMWISSKRQNDHEISRLLTGSEALSSSSPISSPRDPKSSSRLNEAENKSPEQSRIWKGHYFISLNQPPRNPSRGWVIGSLRGAPHMNDIVLCLRSGDSKMYKVRRNQAILQIDETSFVYVQPITERSATMVNGDKISSKRVFNQSSAQLAFGSLCYRIQYARGSYADDYPSRVKRYLDEHLGIATTLRELSLTPTPSENSPITIGQWTISAGTVGKGASGMVSIASNTLGQRVALKRVQVGRDREHTRKVQAKLETLAALCQRKDEIRLLRLIEVITDDVRSANRIADVWFVQEPAAQDVLSTALNRGFFKQARISIVKTVLTDILGATNFLHSNRWIHGDLKPVNIGIRTWTSECISLVLLDLDDAQESPFPGRHHSARPGTGGTIGWLAPEREMNGYNELADIWSIGVMAIEMISGRHPWRQGKNSWRPGPEASELQKEFHDMYGEAIGALNKLEDEALRDAVLGMVRHPYAETSAQRESRLTAKEALRLLGHAEDDENDSKRQKRP
;
A
#
# COMPACT_ATOMS: atom_id res chain seq x y z
N MET A 1 -41.60 -8.37 -32.00
CA MET A 1 -41.27 -7.63 -30.77
C MET A 1 -42.43 -7.87 -29.84
N ASP A 2 -42.22 -8.77 -28.89
CA ASP A 2 -43.23 -9.13 -27.89
C ASP A 2 -43.33 -8.00 -26.85
N VAL A 3 -44.54 -7.64 -26.46
CA VAL A 3 -44.84 -6.42 -25.69
C VAL A 3 -44.53 -6.59 -24.19
N SER A 4 -43.73 -7.60 -23.83
CA SER A 4 -43.30 -7.90 -22.46
C SER A 4 -41.99 -7.23 -22.03
N ASP A 5 -41.26 -6.57 -22.95
CA ASP A 5 -39.94 -5.98 -22.70
C ASP A 5 -39.98 -4.53 -22.20
N ILE A 6 -40.97 -4.17 -21.39
CA ILE A 6 -40.93 -2.92 -20.62
C ILE A 6 -40.56 -3.28 -19.19
N PRO A 7 -39.36 -2.94 -18.70
CA PRO A 7 -39.05 -3.06 -17.28
C PRO A 7 -40.10 -2.25 -16.51
N SER A 8 -40.86 -2.93 -15.66
CA SER A 8 -41.75 -2.25 -14.72
C SER A 8 -40.93 -1.21 -13.97
N SER A 9 -41.31 0.06 -14.10
CA SER A 9 -40.67 1.22 -13.46
C SER A 9 -40.82 1.26 -11.93
N GLN A 10 -41.11 0.10 -11.31
CA GLN A 10 -41.29 -0.11 -9.87
C GLN A 10 -40.53 -1.32 -9.31
N GLU A 11 -39.60 -1.94 -10.04
CA GLU A 11 -38.63 -2.83 -9.37
C GLU A 11 -37.64 -1.95 -8.59
N THR A 12 -37.91 -1.75 -7.30
CA THR A 12 -36.92 -1.24 -6.35
C THR A 12 -35.72 -2.16 -6.42
N VAL A 13 -34.58 -1.64 -6.88
CA VAL A 13 -33.29 -2.31 -6.72
C VAL A 13 -33.06 -2.38 -5.20
N GLU A 14 -33.36 -3.54 -4.61
CA GLU A 14 -33.04 -3.81 -3.21
C GLU A 14 -31.51 -3.77 -3.09
N ASP A 15 -30.93 -2.64 -2.67
CA ASP A 15 -29.51 -2.53 -2.38
C ASP A 15 -29.23 -3.16 -1.01
N PRO A 16 -28.52 -4.31 -0.96
CA PRO A 16 -28.30 -5.05 0.27
C PRO A 16 -27.37 -4.32 1.24
N THR A 17 -26.72 -3.22 0.84
CA THR A 17 -25.81 -2.43 1.69
C THR A 17 -26.48 -1.22 2.34
N LEU A 18 -27.77 -1.01 2.10
CA LEU A 18 -28.51 0.07 2.73
C LEU A 18 -28.62 -0.11 4.25
N PRO A 19 -28.75 1.00 5.01
CA PRO A 19 -28.96 0.93 6.45
C PRO A 19 -30.14 0.03 6.83
N GLY A 20 -29.93 -0.85 7.82
CA GLY A 20 -30.92 -1.83 8.28
C GLY A 20 -30.94 -3.16 7.50
N SER A 21 -30.13 -3.30 6.45
CA SER A 21 -29.96 -4.58 5.74
C SER A 21 -28.91 -5.48 6.41
N SER A 22 -29.00 -6.79 6.19
CA SER A 22 -28.03 -7.78 6.72
C SER A 22 -26.60 -7.55 6.24
N ALA A 23 -26.40 -6.83 5.13
CA ALA A 23 -25.09 -6.49 4.56
C ALA A 23 -24.69 -5.02 4.71
N GLU A 24 -25.37 -4.23 5.56
CA GLU A 24 -25.05 -2.81 5.84
C GLU A 24 -23.56 -2.61 6.20
N GLY A 25 -23.04 -3.46 7.10
CA GLY A 25 -21.65 -3.43 7.54
C GLY A 25 -20.69 -4.27 6.69
N ALA A 26 -21.08 -4.65 5.48
CA ALA A 26 -20.24 -5.49 4.62
C ALA A 26 -18.93 -4.80 4.25
N THR A 27 -17.88 -5.60 4.10
CA THR A 27 -16.57 -5.20 3.61
C THR A 27 -16.48 -5.37 2.10
N ILE A 28 -16.91 -6.53 1.61
CA ILE A 28 -17.03 -6.81 0.18
C ILE A 28 -18.35 -7.52 -0.10
N ILE A 29 -18.80 -7.42 -1.34
CA ILE A 29 -19.92 -8.18 -1.91
C ILE A 29 -19.40 -9.03 -3.07
N LEU A 30 -19.90 -10.26 -3.19
CA LEU A 30 -19.74 -11.12 -4.36
C LEU A 30 -21.10 -11.31 -5.05
N THR A 31 -21.23 -10.73 -6.24
CA THR A 31 -22.45 -10.76 -7.05
C THR A 31 -22.32 -11.81 -8.15
N PRO A 32 -23.24 -12.79 -8.26
CA PRO A 32 -23.25 -13.73 -9.38
C PRO A 32 -23.39 -13.01 -10.75
N GLU A 33 -22.49 -13.28 -11.70
CA GLU A 33 -22.49 -12.59 -13.01
C GLU A 33 -23.02 -13.44 -14.17
N ASN A 34 -22.76 -14.75 -14.18
CA ASN A 34 -23.25 -15.65 -15.23
C ASN A 34 -24.44 -16.50 -14.77
N ALA A 35 -25.16 -17.09 -15.73
CA ALA A 35 -26.35 -17.91 -15.49
C ALA A 35 -26.07 -19.08 -14.53
N GLU A 36 -24.92 -19.75 -14.66
CA GLU A 36 -24.50 -20.84 -13.78
C GLU A 36 -24.35 -20.37 -12.33
N ALA A 37 -23.74 -19.21 -12.09
CA ALA A 37 -23.57 -18.67 -10.73
C ALA A 37 -24.91 -18.24 -10.12
N ARG A 38 -25.82 -17.68 -10.92
CA ARG A 38 -27.17 -17.31 -10.46
C ARG A 38 -28.02 -18.54 -10.13
N LEU A 39 -27.94 -19.58 -10.95
CA LEU A 39 -28.60 -20.87 -10.69
C LEU A 39 -28.06 -21.52 -9.41
N ALA A 40 -26.73 -21.65 -9.30
CA ALA A 40 -26.09 -22.23 -8.13
C ALA A 40 -26.40 -21.45 -6.83
N PHE A 41 -26.42 -20.11 -6.89
CA PHE A 41 -26.85 -19.27 -5.77
C PHE A 41 -28.30 -19.58 -5.36
N SER A 42 -29.21 -19.70 -6.34
CA SER A 42 -30.62 -20.01 -6.09
C SER A 42 -30.81 -21.38 -5.44
N GLU A 43 -30.06 -22.41 -5.89
CA GLU A 43 -30.07 -23.74 -5.26
C GLU A 43 -29.66 -23.67 -3.78
N VAL A 44 -28.59 -22.91 -3.47
CA VAL A 44 -28.14 -22.72 -2.08
C VAL A 44 -29.21 -21.96 -1.26
N ALA A 45 -29.84 -20.94 -1.85
CA ALA A 45 -30.92 -20.20 -1.21
C ALA A 45 -32.15 -21.08 -0.92
N GLU A 46 -32.50 -21.99 -1.84
CA GLU A 46 -33.56 -22.99 -1.63
C GLU A 46 -33.20 -23.96 -0.50
N TRP A 47 -31.97 -24.46 -0.48
CA TRP A 47 -31.48 -25.33 0.58
C TRP A 47 -31.53 -24.65 1.95
N LEU A 48 -31.19 -23.37 2.04
CA LEU A 48 -31.29 -22.60 3.29
C LEU A 48 -32.74 -22.42 3.76
N LYS A 49 -33.69 -22.26 2.84
CA LYS A 49 -35.13 -22.07 3.15
C LYS A 49 -35.89 -23.38 3.37
N GLY A 50 -35.28 -24.53 3.10
CA GLY A 50 -35.89 -25.85 3.32
C GLY A 50 -36.01 -26.21 4.81
N GLN A 51 -36.85 -27.19 5.11
CA GLN A 51 -36.92 -27.80 6.46
C GLN A 51 -35.73 -28.75 6.66
N GLU A 52 -35.17 -28.79 7.86
CA GLU A 52 -34.06 -29.67 8.24
C GLU A 52 -34.13 -29.96 9.72
N GLU A 53 -34.07 -31.23 10.10
CA GLU A 53 -34.20 -31.66 11.50
C GLU A 53 -32.83 -31.95 12.14
N ASP A 54 -31.79 -32.16 11.33
CA ASP A 54 -30.42 -32.40 11.83
C ASP A 54 -29.82 -31.10 12.44
N PRO A 55 -29.51 -31.08 13.75
CA PRO A 55 -28.97 -29.90 14.42
C PRO A 55 -27.64 -29.40 13.84
N ASP A 56 -26.76 -30.31 13.40
CA ASP A 56 -25.46 -29.94 12.85
C ASP A 56 -25.62 -29.26 11.49
N ILE A 57 -26.60 -29.71 10.70
CA ILE A 57 -26.95 -29.08 9.42
C ILE A 57 -27.64 -27.73 9.65
N GLN A 58 -28.47 -27.59 10.69
CA GLN A 58 -29.08 -26.30 11.04
C GLN A 58 -28.02 -25.24 11.42
N VAL A 59 -27.05 -25.58 12.27
CA VAL A 59 -25.94 -24.66 12.64
C VAL A 59 -25.12 -24.27 11.40
N ALA A 60 -24.93 -25.21 10.49
CA ALA A 60 -24.31 -24.99 9.19
C ALA A 60 -25.09 -24.03 8.29
N ARG A 61 -26.41 -24.20 8.19
CA ARG A 61 -27.30 -23.32 7.41
C ARG A 61 -27.28 -21.91 7.99
N GLN A 62 -27.44 -21.77 9.30
CA GLN A 62 -27.38 -20.48 9.99
C GLN A 62 -26.05 -19.75 9.75
N HIS A 63 -24.93 -20.47 9.78
CA HIS A 63 -23.62 -19.86 9.47
C HIS A 63 -23.52 -19.40 8.03
N THR A 64 -23.93 -20.24 7.08
CA THR A 64 -23.89 -19.91 5.64
C THR A 64 -24.77 -18.69 5.32
N GLN A 65 -25.93 -18.61 5.96
CA GLN A 65 -26.88 -17.51 5.80
C GLN A 65 -26.31 -16.15 6.25
N LYS A 66 -25.39 -16.12 7.23
CA LYS A 66 -24.73 -14.88 7.67
C LYS A 66 -23.95 -14.18 6.57
N CYS A 67 -23.46 -14.93 5.58
CA CYS A 67 -22.69 -14.41 4.46
C CYS A 67 -23.55 -14.22 3.19
N MET A 68 -24.88 -14.32 3.29
CA MET A 68 -25.79 -14.25 2.14
C MET A 68 -26.89 -13.24 2.37
N TRP A 69 -27.13 -12.42 1.36
CA TRP A 69 -28.36 -11.64 1.23
C TRP A 69 -29.20 -12.25 0.12
N ILE A 70 -30.45 -12.59 0.40
CA ILE A 70 -31.36 -13.29 -0.52
C ILE A 70 -32.58 -12.40 -0.74
N SER A 71 -32.97 -12.21 -1.99
CA SER A 71 -34.12 -11.40 -2.38
C SER A 71 -35.40 -11.84 -1.66
N SER A 72 -36.28 -10.87 -1.40
CA SER A 72 -37.58 -11.12 -0.75
C SER A 72 -38.51 -12.00 -1.60
N LYS A 73 -38.37 -11.94 -2.93
CA LYS A 73 -39.17 -12.71 -3.89
C LYS A 73 -38.29 -13.36 -4.97
N ARG A 74 -38.77 -14.46 -5.55
CA ARG A 74 -38.18 -15.07 -6.75
C ARG A 74 -38.47 -14.21 -7.99
N GLN A 75 -37.50 -14.18 -8.90
CA GLN A 75 -37.58 -13.39 -10.14
C GLN A 75 -37.26 -14.26 -11.35
N ASN A 76 -37.80 -13.91 -12.51
CA ASN A 76 -37.49 -14.61 -13.76
C ASN A 76 -36.05 -14.33 -14.23
N ASP A 77 -35.38 -15.34 -14.76
CA ASP A 77 -34.07 -15.23 -15.42
C ASP A 77 -34.07 -15.99 -16.75
N HIS A 78 -34.06 -15.24 -17.86
CA HIS A 78 -34.18 -15.80 -19.21
C HIS A 78 -32.92 -16.57 -19.66
N GLU A 79 -31.75 -16.26 -19.12
CA GLU A 79 -30.51 -16.97 -19.48
C GLU A 79 -30.48 -18.36 -18.86
N ILE A 80 -31.02 -18.51 -17.65
CA ILE A 80 -31.15 -19.81 -16.98
C ILE A 80 -32.14 -20.71 -17.73
N SER A 81 -33.24 -20.17 -18.25
CA SER A 81 -34.16 -20.93 -19.10
C SER A 81 -33.47 -21.55 -20.32
N ARG A 82 -32.55 -20.80 -20.94
CA ARG A 82 -31.73 -21.28 -22.07
C ARG A 82 -30.70 -22.32 -21.64
N LEU A 83 -30.08 -22.13 -20.48
CA LEU A 83 -29.08 -23.05 -19.94
C LEU A 83 -29.68 -24.42 -19.61
N LEU A 84 -30.87 -24.46 -18.99
CA LEU A 84 -31.56 -25.70 -18.65
C LEU A 84 -32.06 -26.44 -19.90
N THR A 85 -32.56 -25.73 -20.91
CA THR A 85 -33.01 -26.33 -22.17
C THR A 85 -31.86 -26.85 -23.04
N GLY A 86 -30.70 -26.17 -23.04
CA GLY A 86 -29.51 -26.61 -23.76
C GLY A 86 -28.81 -27.84 -23.17
N SER A 87 -28.88 -28.04 -21.84
CA SER A 87 -28.28 -29.18 -21.14
C SER A 87 -29.00 -30.51 -21.42
N GLU A 88 -30.34 -30.48 -21.54
CA GLU A 88 -31.16 -31.67 -21.87
C GLU A 88 -31.01 -32.13 -23.33
N ALA A 89 -30.75 -31.21 -24.26
CA ALA A 89 -30.52 -31.54 -25.68
C ALA A 89 -29.21 -32.34 -25.89
N LEU A 90 -28.22 -32.17 -25.01
CA LEU A 90 -26.96 -32.92 -25.05
C LEU A 90 -27.08 -34.30 -24.38
N SER A 91 -27.89 -34.42 -23.32
CA SER A 91 -28.12 -35.69 -22.60
C SER A 91 -29.06 -36.66 -23.32
N SER A 92 -29.85 -36.20 -24.29
CA SER A 92 -30.80 -37.05 -25.05
C SER A 92 -30.20 -37.69 -26.32
N SER A 93 -28.92 -37.46 -26.63
CA SER A 93 -28.26 -38.05 -27.80
C SER A 93 -27.53 -39.37 -27.45
N SER A 94 -28.25 -40.49 -27.54
CA SER A 94 -27.65 -41.84 -27.68
C SER A 94 -28.31 -42.59 -28.85
N PRO A 95 -27.55 -43.33 -29.67
CA PRO A 95 -28.01 -43.75 -30.99
C PRO A 95 -28.74 -45.10 -30.93
N ILE A 96 -29.98 -45.15 -31.42
CA ILE A 96 -30.63 -46.42 -31.79
C ILE A 96 -30.82 -46.45 -33.30
N SER A 97 -30.14 -47.41 -33.91
CA SER A 97 -30.27 -47.84 -35.30
C SER A 97 -31.50 -48.74 -35.48
N SER A 98 -32.38 -48.42 -36.44
CA SER A 98 -32.81 -49.33 -37.54
C SER A 98 -34.00 -48.73 -38.32
N PRO A 99 -34.12 -48.99 -39.65
CA PRO A 99 -35.06 -48.30 -40.52
C PRO A 99 -36.31 -49.14 -40.84
N ARG A 100 -37.49 -48.52 -40.96
CA ARG A 100 -38.54 -48.90 -41.94
C ARG A 100 -39.72 -47.93 -42.04
N ASP A 101 -39.98 -47.58 -43.30
CA ASP A 101 -41.19 -47.19 -44.03
C ASP A 101 -42.05 -45.96 -43.67
N PRO A 102 -42.47 -45.18 -44.71
CA PRO A 102 -43.33 -44.02 -44.56
C PRO A 102 -44.80 -44.37 -44.82
N LYS A 103 -45.72 -43.97 -43.93
CA LYS A 103 -47.08 -43.57 -44.32
C LYS A 103 -47.89 -42.92 -43.18
N SER A 104 -48.47 -41.78 -43.56
CA SER A 104 -49.73 -41.17 -43.13
C SER A 104 -49.97 -40.77 -41.67
N SER A 105 -50.19 -39.46 -41.56
CA SER A 105 -51.25 -38.74 -40.85
C SER A 105 -51.20 -38.59 -39.32
N SER A 106 -51.16 -37.30 -38.96
CA SER A 106 -51.83 -36.67 -37.81
C SER A 106 -51.48 -37.20 -36.43
N ARG A 107 -50.66 -36.43 -35.70
CA ARG A 107 -50.81 -36.21 -34.26
C ARG A 107 -49.97 -35.00 -33.83
N LEU A 108 -50.71 -33.93 -33.55
CA LEU A 108 -50.57 -33.02 -32.41
C LEU A 108 -49.15 -32.56 -32.03
N ASN A 109 -48.95 -31.24 -32.18
CA ASN A 109 -48.00 -30.46 -31.40
C ASN A 109 -48.23 -30.71 -29.90
N GLU A 110 -47.48 -31.62 -29.30
CA GLU A 110 -47.13 -31.53 -27.88
C GLU A 110 -45.75 -30.89 -27.79
N ALA A 111 -45.72 -29.57 -28.00
CA ALA A 111 -44.73 -28.76 -27.31
C ALA A 111 -45.09 -28.88 -25.83
N GLU A 112 -44.41 -29.78 -25.11
CA GLU A 112 -44.49 -29.84 -23.66
C GLU A 112 -44.27 -28.43 -23.11
N ASN A 113 -45.35 -27.87 -22.58
CA ASN A 113 -45.44 -26.58 -21.97
C ASN A 113 -44.66 -26.64 -20.63
N LYS A 114 -43.32 -26.60 -20.68
CA LYS A 114 -42.48 -26.58 -19.47
C LYS A 114 -42.77 -25.29 -18.70
N SER A 115 -43.10 -25.45 -17.43
CA SER A 115 -43.76 -24.41 -16.63
C SER A 115 -42.89 -23.16 -16.44
N PRO A 116 -43.48 -21.95 -16.45
CA PRO A 116 -42.80 -20.68 -16.14
C PRO A 116 -42.26 -20.58 -14.69
N GLU A 117 -42.37 -21.64 -13.89
CA GLU A 117 -41.85 -21.70 -12.53
C GLU A 117 -40.37 -22.12 -12.48
N GLN A 118 -39.87 -22.91 -13.43
CA GLN A 118 -38.46 -23.35 -13.42
C GLN A 118 -37.45 -22.23 -13.72
N SER A 119 -37.90 -21.12 -14.33
CA SER A 119 -37.08 -19.94 -14.59
C SER A 119 -37.08 -18.92 -13.45
N ARG A 120 -37.87 -19.16 -12.39
CA ARG A 120 -37.97 -18.27 -11.23
C ARG A 120 -36.94 -18.65 -10.17
N ILE A 121 -35.88 -17.86 -10.11
CA ILE A 121 -34.78 -18.06 -9.17
C ILE A 121 -34.80 -17.05 -8.02
N TRP A 122 -34.18 -17.42 -6.90
CA TRP A 122 -33.78 -16.46 -5.88
C TRP A 122 -32.58 -15.68 -6.39
N LYS A 123 -32.64 -14.34 -6.36
CA LYS A 123 -31.49 -13.49 -6.63
C LYS A 123 -30.86 -13.06 -5.31
N GLY A 124 -29.62 -12.61 -5.37
CA GLY A 124 -28.92 -12.11 -4.20
C GLY A 124 -27.42 -12.10 -4.38
N HIS A 125 -26.73 -11.93 -3.26
CA HIS A 125 -25.29 -11.74 -3.22
C HIS A 125 -24.70 -12.44 -2.00
N TYR A 126 -23.44 -12.85 -2.10
CA TYR A 126 -22.65 -13.16 -0.92
C TYR A 126 -21.97 -11.89 -0.42
N PHE A 127 -21.64 -11.83 0.87
CA PHE A 127 -20.84 -10.75 1.42
C PHE A 127 -20.01 -11.26 2.60
N ILE A 128 -18.94 -10.55 2.93
CA ILE A 128 -18.21 -10.74 4.19
C ILE A 128 -18.22 -9.44 4.97
N SER A 129 -18.17 -9.53 6.30
CA SER A 129 -18.07 -8.37 7.19
C SER A 129 -17.05 -8.68 8.28
N LEU A 130 -16.17 -7.72 8.58
CA LEU A 130 -15.22 -7.85 9.70
C LEU A 130 -15.94 -7.94 11.06
N ASN A 131 -17.19 -7.47 11.15
CA ASN A 131 -18.01 -7.60 12.36
C ASN A 131 -18.59 -9.03 12.52
N GLN A 132 -18.57 -9.82 11.45
CA GLN A 132 -19.01 -11.21 11.42
C GLN A 132 -17.87 -12.09 10.88
N PRO A 133 -16.83 -12.34 11.70
CA PRO A 133 -15.64 -13.08 11.28
C PRO A 133 -15.99 -14.51 10.82
N PRO A 134 -15.13 -15.16 10.02
CA PRO A 134 -15.33 -16.56 9.61
C PRO A 134 -15.17 -17.48 10.83
N ARG A 135 -15.60 -18.74 10.71
CA ARG A 135 -15.52 -19.72 11.83
C ARG A 135 -14.11 -19.85 12.41
N ASN A 136 -13.11 -19.75 11.55
CA ASN A 136 -11.71 -19.72 11.95
C ASN A 136 -11.03 -18.50 11.29
N PRO A 137 -10.91 -17.37 12.02
CA PRO A 137 -10.28 -16.17 11.49
C PRO A 137 -8.86 -16.41 10.97
N SER A 138 -8.04 -17.22 11.65
CA SER A 138 -6.68 -17.53 11.16
C SER A 138 -6.64 -18.19 9.78
N ARG A 139 -7.75 -18.83 9.36
CA ARG A 139 -7.88 -19.47 8.04
C ARG A 139 -8.59 -18.58 7.01
N GLY A 140 -9.31 -17.55 7.43
CA GLY A 140 -10.15 -16.70 6.57
C GLY A 140 -11.46 -17.34 6.14
N TRP A 141 -12.24 -16.62 5.34
CA TRP A 141 -13.51 -17.09 4.78
C TRP A 141 -13.24 -18.14 3.71
N VAL A 142 -13.53 -19.40 4.03
CA VAL A 142 -13.35 -20.51 3.10
C VAL A 142 -14.51 -20.53 2.11
N ILE A 143 -14.18 -20.65 0.82
CA ILE A 143 -15.13 -20.67 -0.29
C ILE A 143 -15.10 -22.03 -1.00
N GLY A 144 -16.27 -22.56 -1.37
CA GLY A 144 -16.37 -23.71 -2.26
C GLY A 144 -17.72 -24.43 -2.22
N SER A 145 -17.77 -25.68 -2.68
CA SER A 145 -18.99 -26.48 -2.73
C SER A 145 -19.37 -27.12 -1.38
N LEU A 146 -20.67 -27.27 -1.10
CA LEU A 146 -21.17 -27.99 0.08
C LEU A 146 -20.80 -29.48 0.05
N ARG A 147 -20.26 -30.03 1.16
CA ARG A 147 -20.16 -31.49 1.37
C ARG A 147 -20.06 -31.90 2.84
N GLY A 148 -21.20 -32.25 3.44
CA GLY A 148 -21.33 -32.90 4.76
C GLY A 148 -20.91 -32.05 5.97
N ALA A 149 -21.71 -32.10 7.05
CA ALA A 149 -21.32 -31.60 8.37
C ALA A 149 -20.18 -32.45 8.96
N PRO A 150 -19.34 -31.94 9.89
CA PRO A 150 -19.39 -30.62 10.55
C PRO A 150 -18.49 -29.54 9.92
N HIS A 151 -17.62 -29.89 8.97
CA HIS A 151 -16.61 -28.98 8.39
C HIS A 151 -17.10 -28.31 7.10
N MET A 152 -17.92 -27.27 7.27
CA MET A 152 -18.47 -26.47 6.19
C MET A 152 -17.68 -25.19 5.92
N ASN A 153 -17.75 -24.75 4.66
CA ASN A 153 -17.21 -23.48 4.20
C ASN A 153 -18.04 -22.31 4.77
N ASP A 154 -17.40 -21.16 4.91
CA ASP A 154 -18.10 -19.93 5.28
C ASP A 154 -18.98 -19.43 4.12
N ILE A 155 -18.49 -19.58 2.88
CA ILE A 155 -19.23 -19.24 1.66
C ILE A 155 -19.44 -20.51 0.83
N VAL A 156 -20.70 -20.96 0.77
CA VAL A 156 -21.13 -22.11 -0.02
C VAL A 156 -21.61 -21.65 -1.38
N LEU A 157 -20.83 -21.93 -2.44
CA LEU A 157 -21.14 -21.48 -3.81
C LEU A 157 -22.13 -22.37 -4.55
N CYS A 158 -22.14 -23.67 -4.25
CA CYS A 158 -23.03 -24.63 -4.90
C CYS A 158 -23.21 -25.89 -4.04
N LEU A 159 -24.32 -26.58 -4.28
CA LEU A 159 -24.63 -27.88 -3.67
C LEU A 159 -24.02 -29.01 -4.51
N ARG A 160 -23.44 -30.03 -3.88
CA ARG A 160 -23.04 -31.26 -4.59
C ARG A 160 -24.22 -32.24 -4.58
N SER A 161 -25.11 -32.15 -5.57
CA SER A 161 -26.06 -33.23 -5.89
C SER A 161 -25.41 -34.21 -6.90
N GLY A 162 -26.03 -35.38 -7.10
CA GLY A 162 -25.46 -36.61 -7.68
C GLY A 162 -24.60 -36.48 -8.95
N ASP A 163 -24.76 -35.44 -9.76
CA ASP A 163 -23.89 -35.13 -10.90
C ASP A 163 -22.76 -34.15 -10.53
N SER A 164 -21.81 -34.70 -9.79
CA SER A 164 -20.67 -34.02 -9.14
C SER A 164 -19.69 -33.19 -10.02
N LYS A 165 -20.05 -32.83 -11.26
CA LYS A 165 -19.21 -32.13 -12.24
C LYS A 165 -19.81 -30.88 -12.88
N MET A 166 -21.09 -30.54 -12.68
CA MET A 166 -21.73 -29.44 -13.43
C MET A 166 -20.95 -28.12 -13.34
N TYR A 167 -20.72 -27.61 -12.13
CA TYR A 167 -20.05 -26.32 -11.93
C TYR A 167 -18.53 -26.38 -11.78
N LYS A 168 -17.96 -27.59 -11.68
CA LYS A 168 -16.51 -27.84 -11.48
C LYS A 168 -15.88 -27.12 -10.27
N VAL A 169 -16.67 -26.74 -9.27
CA VAL A 169 -16.20 -26.12 -8.02
C VAL A 169 -15.69 -27.20 -7.05
N ARG A 170 -14.54 -26.97 -6.43
CA ARG A 170 -13.99 -27.87 -5.40
C ARG A 170 -14.65 -27.64 -4.04
N ARG A 171 -14.53 -28.63 -3.14
CA ARG A 171 -14.98 -28.49 -1.74
C ARG A 171 -14.35 -27.26 -1.08
N ASN A 172 -13.03 -27.19 -1.08
CA ASN A 172 -12.27 -26.06 -0.55
C ASN A 172 -11.59 -25.39 -1.75
N GLN A 173 -12.25 -24.42 -2.36
CA GLN A 173 -11.80 -23.79 -3.58
C GLN A 173 -10.75 -22.71 -3.28
N ALA A 174 -11.13 -21.72 -2.47
CA ALA A 174 -10.30 -20.55 -2.17
C ALA A 174 -10.58 -20.02 -0.76
N ILE A 175 -9.74 -19.10 -0.32
CA ILE A 175 -9.90 -18.31 0.90
C ILE A 175 -10.02 -16.84 0.49
N LEU A 176 -10.95 -16.12 1.10
CA LEU A 176 -10.92 -14.66 1.18
C LEU A 176 -10.49 -14.25 2.58
N GLN A 177 -9.64 -13.23 2.67
CA GLN A 177 -9.15 -12.71 3.95
C GLN A 177 -8.57 -11.30 3.76
N ILE A 178 -8.33 -10.59 4.86
CA ILE A 178 -7.65 -9.29 4.91
C ILE A 178 -6.27 -9.44 5.58
N ASP A 179 -5.31 -8.60 5.19
CA ASP A 179 -3.95 -8.60 5.75
C ASP A 179 -3.52 -7.21 6.27
N GLU A 180 -2.25 -7.07 6.65
CA GLU A 180 -1.65 -5.82 7.14
C GLU A 180 -1.68 -4.65 6.14
N THR A 181 -2.01 -4.91 4.88
CA THR A 181 -2.20 -3.90 3.84
C THR A 181 -3.65 -3.42 3.77
N SER A 182 -4.54 -3.83 4.67
CA SER A 182 -6.00 -3.55 4.63
C SER A 182 -6.75 -4.02 3.38
N PHE A 183 -6.07 -4.59 2.38
CA PHE A 183 -6.74 -5.13 1.23
C PHE A 183 -7.32 -6.51 1.53
N VAL A 184 -8.51 -6.75 1.00
CA VAL A 184 -9.01 -8.12 0.88
C VAL A 184 -8.18 -8.82 -0.19
N TYR A 185 -7.87 -10.09 0.03
CA TYR A 185 -7.18 -10.94 -0.94
C TYR A 185 -7.93 -12.24 -1.15
N VAL A 186 -7.69 -12.85 -2.31
CA VAL A 186 -8.10 -14.21 -2.63
C VAL A 186 -6.88 -15.11 -2.74
N GLN A 187 -6.97 -16.32 -2.20
CA GLN A 187 -5.92 -17.33 -2.30
C GLN A 187 -6.54 -18.71 -2.62
N PRO A 188 -6.10 -19.41 -3.69
CA PRO A 188 -6.49 -20.79 -3.92
C PRO A 188 -5.97 -21.69 -2.79
N ILE A 189 -6.80 -22.62 -2.32
CA ILE A 189 -6.38 -23.53 -1.24
C ILE A 189 -5.40 -24.60 -1.74
N THR A 190 -5.49 -24.95 -3.02
CA THR A 190 -4.58 -25.91 -3.67
C THR A 190 -4.29 -25.45 -5.10
N GLU A 191 -3.16 -25.86 -5.67
CA GLU A 191 -2.84 -25.60 -7.09
C GLU A 191 -3.86 -26.20 -8.08
N ARG A 192 -4.60 -27.22 -7.62
CA ARG A 192 -5.69 -27.86 -8.37
C ARG A 192 -7.00 -27.06 -8.32
N SER A 193 -7.10 -26.07 -7.44
CA SER A 193 -8.23 -25.14 -7.36
C SER A 193 -8.04 -24.06 -8.43
N ALA A 194 -8.57 -24.30 -9.63
CA ALA A 194 -8.57 -23.30 -10.69
C ALA A 194 -9.46 -22.12 -10.28
N THR A 195 -8.83 -21.10 -9.71
CA THR A 195 -9.44 -19.81 -9.37
C THR A 195 -8.89 -18.77 -10.33
N MET A 196 -9.76 -17.97 -10.93
CA MET A 196 -9.37 -16.93 -11.86
C MET A 196 -9.75 -15.55 -11.31
N VAL A 197 -8.90 -14.56 -11.55
CA VAL A 197 -9.14 -13.16 -11.21
C VAL A 197 -8.96 -12.34 -12.48
N ASN A 198 -10.01 -11.67 -12.96
CA ASN A 198 -10.03 -10.92 -14.23
C ASN A 198 -9.55 -11.76 -15.42
N GLY A 199 -9.87 -13.05 -15.46
CA GLY A 199 -9.46 -13.98 -16.52
C GLY A 199 -8.09 -14.64 -16.30
N ASP A 200 -7.28 -14.18 -15.33
CA ASP A 200 -5.99 -14.80 -15.03
C ASP A 200 -6.14 -15.91 -14.00
N LYS A 201 -5.62 -17.11 -14.29
CA LYS A 201 -5.49 -18.17 -13.28
C LYS A 201 -4.44 -17.76 -12.25
N ILE A 202 -4.81 -17.77 -10.97
CA ILE A 202 -3.89 -17.51 -9.87
C ILE A 202 -3.43 -18.82 -9.21
N SER A 203 -2.18 -18.87 -8.78
CA SER A 203 -1.59 -19.99 -8.01
C SER A 203 -1.27 -19.61 -6.56
N SER A 204 -1.20 -18.32 -6.26
CA SER A 204 -0.87 -17.75 -4.96
C SER A 204 -1.88 -16.68 -4.56
N LYS A 205 -1.68 -16.10 -3.37
CA LYS A 205 -2.39 -14.91 -2.89
C LYS A 205 -2.39 -13.79 -3.95
N ARG A 206 -3.55 -13.19 -4.17
CA ARG A 206 -3.75 -11.97 -4.98
C ARG A 206 -4.63 -10.99 -4.21
N VAL A 207 -4.13 -9.78 -3.94
CA VAL A 207 -4.88 -8.72 -3.25
C VAL A 207 -5.83 -8.00 -4.22
N PHE A 208 -6.92 -7.46 -3.70
CA PHE A 208 -7.84 -6.58 -4.40
C PHE A 208 -7.48 -5.13 -4.08
N ASN A 209 -6.54 -4.58 -4.83
CA ASN A 209 -6.12 -3.18 -4.79
C ASN A 209 -6.95 -2.28 -5.75
N GLN A 210 -8.05 -2.81 -6.28
CA GLN A 210 -9.05 -2.11 -7.09
C GLN A 210 -10.42 -2.27 -6.44
N SER A 211 -11.34 -1.34 -6.69
CA SER A 211 -12.68 -1.35 -6.08
C SER A 211 -13.56 -2.52 -6.54
N SER A 212 -13.26 -3.10 -7.70
CA SER A 212 -13.94 -4.29 -8.20
C SER A 212 -13.02 -5.19 -9.03
N ALA A 213 -13.37 -6.47 -9.10
CA ALA A 213 -12.76 -7.45 -9.98
C ALA A 213 -13.76 -8.55 -10.34
N GLN A 214 -13.45 -9.36 -11.36
CA GLN A 214 -14.16 -10.59 -11.66
C GLN A 214 -13.43 -11.79 -11.03
N LEU A 215 -14.17 -12.67 -10.38
CA LEU A 215 -13.71 -13.94 -9.85
C LEU A 215 -14.40 -15.09 -10.56
N ALA A 216 -13.64 -16.12 -10.93
CA ALA A 216 -14.20 -17.36 -11.40
C ALA A 216 -13.74 -18.56 -10.56
N PHE A 217 -14.70 -19.40 -10.20
CA PHE A 217 -14.51 -20.66 -9.48
C PHE A 217 -15.15 -21.78 -10.31
N GLY A 218 -14.34 -22.55 -11.04
CA GLY A 218 -14.90 -23.48 -12.02
C GLY A 218 -15.65 -22.74 -13.13
N SER A 219 -16.93 -23.05 -13.34
CA SER A 219 -17.80 -22.31 -14.27
C SER A 219 -18.60 -21.17 -13.63
N LEU A 220 -18.43 -20.92 -12.33
CA LEU A 220 -19.18 -19.88 -11.63
C LEU A 220 -18.39 -18.56 -11.64
N CYS A 221 -18.95 -17.52 -12.23
CA CYS A 221 -18.37 -16.19 -12.30
C CYS A 221 -19.09 -15.21 -11.37
N TYR A 222 -18.32 -14.43 -10.64
CA TYR A 222 -18.80 -13.44 -9.68
C TYR A 222 -18.06 -12.12 -9.87
N ARG A 223 -18.75 -11.01 -9.63
CA ARG A 223 -18.14 -9.70 -9.42
C ARG A 223 -17.87 -9.54 -7.93
N ILE A 224 -16.61 -9.33 -7.56
CA ILE A 224 -16.26 -8.90 -6.21
C ILE A 224 -16.13 -7.38 -6.18
N GLN A 225 -16.70 -6.73 -5.18
CA GLN A 225 -16.62 -5.28 -5.00
C GLN A 225 -16.48 -4.92 -3.53
N TYR A 226 -15.69 -3.89 -3.23
CA TYR A 226 -15.73 -3.24 -1.92
C TYR A 226 -17.11 -2.65 -1.68
N ALA A 227 -17.71 -2.96 -0.53
CA ALA A 227 -19.07 -2.58 -0.21
C ALA A 227 -19.11 -1.20 0.47
N ARG A 228 -20.29 -0.57 0.52
CA ARG A 228 -20.49 0.73 1.19
C ARG A 228 -19.92 0.77 2.61
N GLY A 229 -20.07 -0.32 3.37
CA GLY A 229 -19.52 -0.44 4.71
C GLY A 229 -17.99 -0.35 4.79
N SER A 230 -17.24 -0.60 3.71
CA SER A 230 -15.77 -0.43 3.66
C SER A 230 -15.30 1.01 3.41
N TYR A 231 -16.21 1.92 3.06
CA TYR A 231 -15.92 3.34 2.87
C TYR A 231 -16.38 4.21 4.05
N ALA A 232 -16.92 3.60 5.11
CA ALA A 232 -17.29 4.33 6.32
C ALA A 232 -16.04 4.79 7.10
N ASP A 233 -16.13 5.94 7.77
CA ASP A 233 -15.02 6.55 8.52
C ASP A 233 -14.43 5.65 9.60
N ASP A 234 -15.24 4.74 10.16
CA ASP A 234 -14.84 3.80 11.20
C ASP A 234 -14.14 2.53 10.64
N TYR A 235 -14.16 2.32 9.33
CA TYR A 235 -13.68 1.09 8.70
C TYR A 235 -12.20 0.80 8.98
N PRO A 236 -11.25 1.76 8.90
CA PRO A 236 -9.86 1.50 9.29
C PRO A 236 -9.71 1.02 10.74
N SER A 237 -10.57 1.50 11.65
CA SER A 237 -10.59 1.04 13.04
C SER A 237 -11.14 -0.39 13.17
N ARG A 238 -12.13 -0.77 12.35
CA ARG A 238 -12.61 -2.15 12.25
C ARG A 238 -11.54 -3.09 11.70
N VAL A 239 -10.81 -2.68 10.66
CA VAL A 239 -9.68 -3.44 10.11
C VAL A 239 -8.60 -3.65 11.16
N LYS A 240 -8.15 -2.58 11.82
CA LYS A 240 -7.16 -2.67 12.90
C LYS A 240 -7.62 -3.66 13.99
N ARG A 241 -8.87 -3.53 14.46
CA ARG A 241 -9.42 -4.41 15.49
C ARG A 241 -9.41 -5.86 15.06
N TYR A 242 -9.87 -6.14 13.84
CA TYR A 242 -9.88 -7.50 13.29
C TYR A 242 -8.46 -8.08 13.17
N LEU A 243 -7.50 -7.31 12.68
CA LEU A 243 -6.10 -7.74 12.57
C LEU A 243 -5.48 -8.06 13.93
N ASP A 244 -5.72 -7.18 14.92
CA ASP A 244 -5.18 -7.28 16.27
C ASP A 244 -5.82 -8.45 17.05
N GLU A 245 -7.15 -8.47 17.15
CA GLU A 245 -7.90 -9.42 17.99
C GLU A 245 -8.02 -10.82 17.37
N HIS A 246 -8.04 -10.93 16.05
CA HIS A 246 -8.30 -12.22 15.39
C HIS A 246 -7.10 -12.80 14.65
N LEU A 247 -6.18 -11.97 14.17
CA LEU A 247 -4.99 -12.42 13.43
C LEU A 247 -3.69 -12.23 14.21
N GLY A 248 -3.71 -11.52 15.34
CA GLY A 248 -2.50 -11.20 16.11
C GLY A 248 -1.52 -10.31 15.35
N ILE A 249 -2.00 -9.54 14.38
CA ILE A 249 -1.20 -8.64 13.55
C ILE A 249 -1.31 -7.24 14.12
N ALA A 250 -0.28 -6.82 14.87
CA ALA A 250 -0.19 -5.46 15.38
C ALA A 250 0.02 -4.47 14.22
N THR A 251 -0.89 -3.52 14.08
CA THR A 251 -0.79 -2.44 13.08
C THR A 251 -1.31 -1.12 13.62
N THR A 252 -0.91 -0.02 12.99
CA THR A 252 -1.39 1.33 13.31
C THR A 252 -2.38 1.85 12.25
N LEU A 253 -3.24 2.79 12.62
CA LEU A 253 -4.11 3.46 11.65
C LEU A 253 -3.33 4.20 10.55
N ARG A 254 -2.09 4.63 10.85
CA ARG A 254 -1.20 5.26 9.85
C ARG A 254 -0.68 4.25 8.84
N GLU A 255 -0.38 3.03 9.26
CA GLU A 255 0.00 1.94 8.35
C GLU A 255 -1.12 1.58 7.38
N LEU A 256 -2.34 1.48 7.90
CA LEU A 256 -3.52 1.19 7.10
C LEU A 256 -3.88 2.34 6.14
N SER A 257 -3.52 3.58 6.49
CA SER A 257 -3.76 4.74 5.62
C SER A 257 -2.94 4.75 4.32
N LEU A 258 -1.89 3.93 4.23
CA LEU A 258 -1.10 3.77 3.01
C LEU A 258 -1.86 3.00 1.91
N THR A 259 -2.81 2.17 2.31
CA THR A 259 -3.58 1.29 1.44
C THR A 259 -5.06 1.43 1.80
N PRO A 260 -5.62 2.64 1.62
CA PRO A 260 -7.02 2.87 1.92
C PRO A 260 -7.91 2.00 1.03
N THR A 261 -9.18 1.87 1.41
CA THR A 261 -10.17 1.19 0.58
C THR A 261 -10.12 1.73 -0.86
N PRO A 262 -9.90 0.86 -1.86
CA PRO A 262 -9.73 1.30 -3.25
C PRO A 262 -10.91 2.13 -3.74
N SER A 263 -10.64 3.25 -4.41
CA SER A 263 -11.70 4.13 -4.93
C SER A 263 -12.53 3.47 -6.02
N GLU A 264 -13.83 3.76 -6.05
CA GLU A 264 -14.75 3.35 -7.13
C GLU A 264 -14.43 4.05 -8.46
N ASN A 265 -13.75 5.20 -8.43
CA ASN A 265 -13.30 5.88 -9.64
C ASN A 265 -12.17 5.09 -10.31
N SER A 266 -12.18 5.05 -11.65
CA SER A 266 -11.22 4.28 -12.47
C SER A 266 -9.79 4.36 -11.91
N PRO A 267 -9.25 3.25 -11.39
CA PRO A 267 -7.95 3.27 -10.73
C PRO A 267 -6.84 3.57 -11.74
N ILE A 268 -6.01 4.57 -11.43
CA ILE A 268 -4.83 4.87 -12.25
C ILE A 268 -3.80 3.76 -12.01
N THR A 269 -3.54 2.98 -13.06
CA THR A 269 -2.56 1.89 -13.05
C THR A 269 -1.38 2.27 -13.95
N ILE A 270 -0.16 2.18 -13.42
CA ILE A 270 1.09 2.44 -14.14
C ILE A 270 1.94 1.17 -14.06
N GLY A 271 2.08 0.45 -15.17
CA GLY A 271 2.66 -0.90 -15.18
C GLY A 271 1.86 -1.84 -14.28
N GLN A 272 2.52 -2.46 -13.30
CA GLN A 272 1.89 -3.35 -12.31
C GLN A 272 1.35 -2.62 -11.06
N TRP A 273 1.50 -1.30 -10.99
CA TRP A 273 1.23 -0.51 -9.78
C TRP A 273 -0.07 0.27 -9.90
N THR A 274 -0.99 0.02 -8.98
CA THR A 274 -2.26 0.74 -8.84
C THR A 274 -2.13 1.82 -7.77
N ILE A 275 -2.40 3.08 -8.12
CA ILE A 275 -2.37 4.19 -7.15
C ILE A 275 -3.47 3.98 -6.10
N SER A 276 -3.06 3.82 -4.85
CA SER A 276 -3.92 3.43 -3.72
C SER A 276 -4.44 4.65 -2.95
N ALA A 277 -3.57 5.64 -2.73
CA ALA A 277 -3.93 6.93 -2.15
C ALA A 277 -3.59 8.03 -3.16
N GLY A 278 -4.29 9.17 -3.10
CA GLY A 278 -4.01 10.32 -3.96
C GLY A 278 -2.58 10.88 -3.82
N THR A 279 -2.34 12.08 -4.31
CA THR A 279 -1.03 12.73 -4.15
C THR A 279 -0.67 12.89 -2.66
N VAL A 280 0.36 12.17 -2.20
CA VAL A 280 0.89 12.25 -0.83
C VAL A 280 1.88 13.40 -0.70
N GLY A 281 2.55 13.78 -1.79
CA GLY A 281 3.44 14.93 -1.82
C GLY A 281 3.48 15.60 -3.20
N LYS A 282 3.48 16.93 -3.22
CA LYS A 282 3.75 17.74 -4.40
C LYS A 282 4.90 18.67 -4.10
N GLY A 283 6.03 18.49 -4.77
CA GLY A 283 7.25 19.28 -4.59
C GLY A 283 7.80 19.80 -5.92
N ALA A 284 8.91 20.52 -5.86
CA ALA A 284 9.64 20.98 -7.03
C ALA A 284 10.10 19.80 -7.92
N SER A 285 10.40 18.65 -7.30
CA SER A 285 10.88 17.43 -7.94
C SER A 285 9.77 16.52 -8.50
N GLY A 286 8.49 16.91 -8.41
CA GLY A 286 7.37 16.17 -8.98
C GLY A 286 6.26 15.81 -7.99
N MET A 287 5.44 14.83 -8.38
CA MET A 287 4.27 14.38 -7.64
C MET A 287 4.48 12.95 -7.15
N VAL A 288 4.32 12.72 -5.84
CA VAL A 288 4.49 11.41 -5.20
C VAL A 288 3.13 10.87 -4.76
N SER A 289 2.83 9.64 -5.12
CA SER A 289 1.64 8.89 -4.71
C SER A 289 2.04 7.54 -4.12
N ILE A 290 1.19 6.95 -3.28
CA ILE A 290 1.37 5.57 -2.84
C ILE A 290 0.67 4.65 -3.84
N ALA A 291 1.37 3.60 -4.26
CA ALA A 291 0.83 2.59 -5.13
C ALA A 291 1.07 1.19 -4.58
N SER A 292 0.26 0.24 -5.03
CA SER A 292 0.39 -1.16 -4.67
C SER A 292 0.25 -2.07 -5.89
N ASN A 293 0.87 -3.24 -5.86
CA ASN A 293 0.67 -4.26 -6.89
C ASN A 293 -0.31 -5.34 -6.43
N THR A 294 -0.58 -6.30 -7.30
CA THR A 294 -1.52 -7.42 -7.04
C THR A 294 -1.04 -8.41 -5.97
N LEU A 295 0.19 -8.26 -5.47
CA LEU A 295 0.75 -9.05 -4.36
C LEU A 295 0.66 -8.32 -3.01
N GLY A 296 0.22 -7.05 -3.00
CA GLY A 296 0.17 -6.22 -1.79
C GLY A 296 1.46 -5.46 -1.49
N GLN A 297 2.49 -5.53 -2.34
CA GLN A 297 3.69 -4.72 -2.17
C GLN A 297 3.32 -3.24 -2.35
N ARG A 298 3.82 -2.39 -1.45
CA ARG A 298 3.58 -0.94 -1.44
C ARG A 298 4.83 -0.18 -1.84
N VAL A 299 4.66 0.84 -2.69
CA VAL A 299 5.74 1.68 -3.21
C VAL A 299 5.34 3.15 -3.19
N ALA A 300 6.34 4.02 -3.14
CA ALA A 300 6.19 5.42 -3.50
C ALA A 300 6.40 5.58 -5.02
N LEU A 301 5.43 6.17 -5.69
CA LEU A 301 5.46 6.40 -7.13
C LEU A 301 5.67 7.90 -7.39
N LYS A 302 6.87 8.28 -7.82
CA LYS A 302 7.24 9.68 -8.12
C LYS A 302 7.13 9.95 -9.62
N ARG A 303 6.15 10.76 -10.01
CA ARG A 303 5.93 11.20 -11.40
C ARG A 303 6.69 12.49 -11.68
N VAL A 304 7.53 12.46 -12.71
CA VAL A 304 8.33 13.58 -13.20
C VAL A 304 7.99 13.86 -14.66
N GLN A 305 7.66 15.11 -14.98
CA GLN A 305 7.42 15.55 -16.35
C GLN A 305 8.74 15.79 -17.07
N VAL A 306 8.98 15.07 -18.16
CA VAL A 306 10.27 15.06 -18.87
C VAL A 306 10.53 16.37 -19.64
N GLY A 307 9.50 17.17 -19.89
CA GLY A 307 9.53 18.33 -20.80
C GLY A 307 10.43 19.50 -20.41
N ARG A 308 11.15 19.46 -19.28
CA ARG A 308 12.04 20.56 -18.85
C ARG A 308 13.53 20.22 -18.88
N ASP A 309 13.95 18.97 -18.60
CA ASP A 309 15.38 18.59 -18.63
C ASP A 309 15.59 17.05 -18.63
N ARG A 310 15.61 16.44 -19.82
CA ARG A 310 15.84 14.99 -20.01
C ARG A 310 17.20 14.52 -19.51
N GLU A 311 18.22 15.36 -19.66
CA GLU A 311 19.58 14.99 -19.27
C GLU A 311 19.68 14.92 -17.75
N HIS A 312 19.07 15.88 -17.05
CA HIS A 312 18.94 15.85 -15.61
C HIS A 312 18.17 14.60 -15.13
N THR A 313 17.02 14.27 -15.72
CA THR A 313 16.26 13.07 -15.33
C THR A 313 17.08 11.79 -15.49
N ARG A 314 17.86 11.64 -16.57
CA ARG A 314 18.76 10.49 -16.76
C ARG A 314 19.90 10.46 -15.74
N LYS A 315 20.48 11.61 -15.41
CA LYS A 315 21.50 11.71 -14.35
C LYS A 315 20.93 11.31 -12.99
N VAL A 316 19.72 11.77 -12.66
CA VAL A 316 19.02 11.38 -11.43
C VAL A 316 18.77 9.86 -11.42
N GLN A 317 18.24 9.30 -12.52
CA GLN A 317 18.02 7.86 -12.65
C GLN A 317 19.31 7.06 -12.39
N ALA A 318 20.41 7.35 -13.08
CA ALA A 318 21.67 6.61 -12.95
C ALA A 318 22.23 6.66 -11.51
N LYS A 319 22.07 7.79 -10.83
CA LYS A 319 22.45 7.94 -9.41
C LYS A 319 21.59 7.06 -8.51
N LEU A 320 20.27 7.10 -8.70
CA LEU A 320 19.33 6.29 -7.92
C LEU A 320 19.56 4.78 -8.12
N GLU A 321 19.86 4.34 -9.35
CA GLU A 321 20.23 2.94 -9.65
C GLU A 321 21.52 2.55 -8.93
N THR A 322 22.54 3.41 -8.96
CA THR A 322 23.83 3.17 -8.29
C THR A 322 23.64 3.03 -6.78
N LEU A 323 22.88 3.94 -6.17
CA LEU A 323 22.57 3.91 -4.74
C LEU A 323 21.72 2.70 -4.37
N ALA A 324 20.71 2.35 -5.17
CA ALA A 324 19.89 1.17 -4.93
C ALA A 324 20.72 -0.13 -4.93
N ALA A 325 21.62 -0.29 -5.90
CA ALA A 325 22.53 -1.44 -5.98
C ALA A 325 23.51 -1.48 -4.80
N LEU A 326 23.99 -0.31 -4.35
CA LEU A 326 24.86 -0.21 -3.18
C LEU A 326 24.14 -0.63 -1.90
N CYS A 327 22.93 -0.11 -1.67
CA CYS A 327 22.11 -0.46 -0.51
C CYS A 327 21.79 -1.95 -0.48
N GLN A 328 21.41 -2.54 -1.62
CA GLN A 328 21.13 -3.98 -1.69
C GLN A 328 22.37 -4.84 -1.41
N ARG A 329 23.54 -4.44 -1.92
CA ARG A 329 24.79 -5.18 -1.69
C ARG A 329 25.28 -5.15 -0.24
N LYS A 330 24.90 -4.12 0.52
CA LYS A 330 25.35 -3.91 1.90
C LYS A 330 24.22 -4.03 2.93
N ASP A 331 23.04 -4.49 2.50
CA ASP A 331 21.85 -4.65 3.33
C ASP A 331 21.44 -3.38 4.10
N GLU A 332 21.58 -2.21 3.46
CA GLU A 332 21.18 -0.94 4.05
C GLU A 332 19.69 -0.67 3.76
N ILE A 333 18.91 -0.53 4.83
CA ILE A 333 17.45 -0.42 4.79
C ILE A 333 16.94 0.99 5.13
N ARG A 334 17.81 1.90 5.58
CA ARG A 334 17.48 3.27 5.99
C ARG A 334 17.54 4.28 4.84
N LEU A 335 17.71 3.81 3.60
CA LEU A 335 17.72 4.64 2.39
C LEU A 335 16.60 4.23 1.44
N LEU A 336 15.94 5.22 0.83
CA LEU A 336 14.99 4.99 -0.25
C LEU A 336 15.72 4.36 -1.46
N ARG A 337 15.15 3.30 -2.02
CA ARG A 337 15.71 2.58 -3.16
C ARG A 337 14.80 2.69 -4.37
N LEU A 338 15.41 2.87 -5.54
CA LEU A 338 14.73 2.71 -6.81
C LEU A 338 14.52 1.23 -7.11
N ILE A 339 13.31 0.88 -7.54
CA ILE A 339 12.92 -0.47 -7.92
C ILE A 339 12.85 -0.61 -9.43
N GLU A 340 12.14 0.30 -10.08
CA GLU A 340 12.03 0.35 -11.53
C GLU A 340 11.69 1.76 -12.00
N VAL A 341 11.90 2.00 -13.29
CA VAL A 341 11.51 3.23 -13.97
C VAL A 341 10.52 2.88 -15.07
N ILE A 342 9.35 3.51 -15.02
CA ILE A 342 8.29 3.30 -16.02
C ILE A 342 8.17 4.59 -16.84
N THR A 343 7.99 4.46 -18.15
CA THR A 343 7.74 5.59 -19.05
C THR A 343 6.87 5.16 -20.22
N ASP A 344 6.04 6.08 -20.72
CA ASP A 344 5.21 5.92 -21.90
C ASP A 344 6.00 6.18 -23.22
N ASP A 345 7.25 6.61 -23.13
CA ASP A 345 8.11 6.95 -24.27
C ASP A 345 9.43 6.16 -24.29
N VAL A 346 9.31 4.85 -24.54
CA VAL A 346 10.46 3.93 -24.61
C VAL A 346 11.50 4.36 -25.65
N ARG A 347 11.07 5.03 -26.73
CA ARG A 347 11.95 5.50 -27.82
C ARG A 347 12.57 6.87 -27.56
N SER A 348 12.25 7.51 -26.43
CA SER A 348 12.67 8.89 -26.12
C SER A 348 12.32 9.88 -27.25
N ALA A 349 11.18 9.72 -27.94
CA ALA A 349 10.75 10.59 -29.02
C ALA A 349 9.76 11.70 -28.56
N ASN A 350 9.03 11.47 -27.47
CA ASN A 350 8.00 12.36 -26.93
C ASN A 350 8.50 13.28 -25.82
N ARG A 351 8.61 14.58 -26.12
CA ARG A 351 9.12 15.59 -25.18
C ARG A 351 8.16 15.92 -24.03
N ILE A 352 6.94 15.36 -24.01
CA ILE A 352 5.93 15.58 -22.97
C ILE A 352 5.73 14.31 -22.12
N ALA A 353 6.49 13.24 -22.39
CA ALA A 353 6.41 11.97 -21.68
C ALA A 353 6.53 12.14 -20.16
N ASP A 354 5.76 11.35 -19.43
CA ASP A 354 5.91 11.23 -17.99
C ASP A 354 6.92 10.09 -17.70
N VAL A 355 7.76 10.30 -16.68
CA VAL A 355 8.62 9.26 -16.12
C VAL A 355 8.19 9.01 -14.69
N TRP A 356 8.01 7.75 -14.35
CA TRP A 356 7.65 7.31 -13.02
C TRP A 356 8.80 6.55 -12.40
N PHE A 357 9.35 7.07 -11.30
CA PHE A 357 10.28 6.36 -10.46
C PHE A 357 9.48 5.57 -9.41
N VAL A 358 9.60 4.25 -9.46
CA VAL A 358 9.01 3.34 -8.46
C VAL A 358 10.02 3.14 -7.35
N GLN A 359 9.69 3.55 -6.12
CA GLN A 359 10.63 3.62 -5.02
C GLN A 359 10.11 2.91 -3.77
N GLU A 360 11.01 2.29 -2.99
CA GLU A 360 10.68 1.61 -1.74
C GLU A 360 11.64 1.97 -0.60
N PRO A 361 11.19 1.98 0.66
CA PRO A 361 9.82 1.74 1.13
C PRO A 361 8.87 2.93 0.93
N ALA A 362 7.57 2.67 0.91
CA ALA A 362 6.54 3.68 1.11
C ALA A 362 6.54 4.16 2.59
N ALA A 363 6.86 5.41 2.84
CA ALA A 363 6.85 5.99 4.19
C ALA A 363 5.41 6.31 4.64
N GLN A 364 5.10 6.07 5.92
CA GLN A 364 3.78 6.35 6.53
C GLN A 364 3.53 7.84 6.72
N ASP A 365 4.60 8.57 7.01
CA ASP A 365 4.61 10.02 7.22
C ASP A 365 6.05 10.52 7.04
N VAL A 366 6.27 11.82 7.23
CA VAL A 366 7.58 12.45 7.23
C VAL A 366 7.82 13.20 8.55
N LEU A 367 9.09 13.39 8.91
CA LEU A 367 9.48 14.05 10.16
C LEU A 367 8.91 15.48 10.27
N SER A 368 8.75 16.20 9.15
CA SER A 368 8.14 17.54 9.15
C SER A 368 6.70 17.53 9.68
N THR A 369 5.89 16.53 9.33
CA THR A 369 4.52 16.38 9.86
C THR A 369 4.55 16.09 11.36
N ALA A 370 5.49 15.26 11.82
CA ALA A 370 5.65 14.95 13.24
C ALA A 370 6.03 16.19 14.06
N LEU A 371 6.97 17.00 13.56
CA LEU A 371 7.33 18.30 14.15
C LEU A 371 6.12 19.24 14.24
N ASN A 372 5.38 19.42 13.14
CA ASN A 372 4.23 20.31 13.08
C ASN A 372 3.09 19.90 14.02
N ARG A 373 2.87 18.60 14.19
CA ARG A 373 1.90 18.06 15.16
C ARG A 373 2.36 18.17 16.61
N GLY A 374 3.57 18.68 16.84
CA GLY A 374 4.11 18.89 18.18
C GLY A 374 4.51 17.60 18.89
N PHE A 375 4.78 16.51 18.15
CA PHE A 375 5.25 15.24 18.75
C PHE A 375 6.47 15.44 19.65
N PHE A 376 7.30 16.43 19.30
CA PHE A 376 8.51 16.74 20.03
C PHE A 376 8.35 17.77 21.17
N LYS A 377 7.22 18.48 21.26
CA LYS A 377 6.97 19.49 22.32
C LYS A 377 6.86 18.88 23.72
N GLN A 378 6.53 17.59 23.79
CA GLN A 378 6.50 16.79 25.02
C GLN A 378 7.40 15.55 24.90
N ALA A 379 8.20 15.45 23.82
CA ALA A 379 9.02 14.27 23.61
C ALA A 379 10.10 14.17 24.66
N ARG A 380 10.29 12.94 25.13
CA ARG A 380 11.48 12.58 25.91
C ARG A 380 12.70 12.77 25.02
N ILE A 381 13.77 13.33 25.58
CA ILE A 381 15.11 13.43 24.97
C ILE A 381 15.51 12.11 24.28
N SER A 382 15.09 10.97 24.83
CA SER A 382 15.29 9.64 24.24
C SER A 382 14.75 9.51 22.81
N ILE A 383 13.57 10.07 22.48
CA ILE A 383 13.00 10.01 21.13
C ILE A 383 13.87 10.81 20.14
N VAL A 384 14.33 12.00 20.55
CA VAL A 384 15.24 12.81 19.73
C VAL A 384 16.52 12.03 19.46
N LYS A 385 17.11 11.39 20.48
CA LYS A 385 18.31 10.56 20.32
C LYS A 385 18.05 9.39 19.35
N THR A 386 16.95 8.65 19.50
CA THR A 386 16.61 7.55 18.58
C THR A 386 16.48 8.02 17.12
N VAL A 387 15.76 9.13 16.89
CA VAL A 387 15.61 9.72 15.55
C VAL A 387 16.97 10.13 14.98
N LEU A 388 17.81 10.81 15.77
CA LEU A 388 19.14 11.22 15.34
C LEU A 388 20.05 10.04 15.05
N THR A 389 20.03 8.99 15.87
CA THR A 389 20.80 7.77 15.63
C THR A 389 20.44 7.14 14.28
N ASP A 390 19.15 7.05 13.95
CA ASP A 390 18.71 6.46 12.68
C ASP A 390 19.16 7.30 11.47
N ILE A 391 18.97 8.63 11.55
CA ILE A 391 19.39 9.57 10.48
C ILE A 391 20.91 9.55 10.32
N LEU A 392 21.67 9.59 11.42
CA LEU A 392 23.12 9.58 11.41
C LEU A 392 23.66 8.23 10.93
N GLY A 393 23.02 7.11 11.24
CA GLY A 393 23.40 5.79 10.73
C GLY A 393 23.27 5.71 9.21
N ALA A 394 22.13 6.12 8.66
CA ALA A 394 21.93 6.20 7.20
C ALA A 394 22.93 7.16 6.52
N THR A 395 23.22 8.28 7.18
CA THR A 395 24.18 9.28 6.69
C THR A 395 25.62 8.76 6.75
N ASN A 396 25.98 8.06 7.83
CA ASN A 396 27.28 7.40 7.98
C ASN A 396 27.49 6.36 6.88
N PHE A 397 26.46 5.61 6.53
CA PHE A 397 26.49 4.70 5.40
C PHE A 397 26.77 5.43 4.08
N LEU A 398 26.06 6.51 3.78
CA LEU A 398 26.32 7.31 2.56
C LEU A 398 27.76 7.84 2.55
N HIS A 399 28.18 8.48 3.63
CA HIS A 399 29.49 9.14 3.75
C HIS A 399 30.64 8.14 3.63
N SER A 400 30.52 6.97 4.29
CA SER A 400 31.50 5.88 4.21
C SER A 400 31.60 5.26 2.81
N ASN A 401 30.58 5.45 1.97
CA ASN A 401 30.57 5.04 0.57
C ASN A 401 30.78 6.22 -0.41
N ARG A 402 31.24 7.38 0.11
CA ARG A 402 31.52 8.61 -0.64
C ARG A 402 30.30 9.19 -1.34
N TRP A 403 29.15 9.19 -0.68
CA TRP A 403 27.97 9.92 -1.12
C TRP A 403 27.62 11.01 -0.14
N ILE A 404 27.22 12.16 -0.68
CA ILE A 404 26.58 13.27 0.04
C ILE A 404 25.11 13.24 -0.35
N HIS A 405 24.20 13.37 0.62
CA HIS A 405 22.78 13.48 0.35
C HIS A 405 22.43 14.84 -0.26
N GLY A 406 22.91 15.94 0.32
CA GLY A 406 22.83 17.27 -0.27
C GLY A 406 21.54 18.06 -0.05
N ASP A 407 20.49 17.46 0.51
CA ASP A 407 19.22 18.13 0.85
C ASP A 407 18.52 17.48 2.05
N LEU A 408 19.28 17.22 3.13
CA LEU A 408 18.70 16.71 4.37
C LEU A 408 17.85 17.80 5.04
N LYS A 409 16.60 17.46 5.33
CA LYS A 409 15.60 18.30 5.99
C LYS A 409 14.43 17.42 6.45
N PRO A 410 13.56 17.87 7.37
CA PRO A 410 12.53 17.03 7.95
C PRO A 410 11.53 16.42 6.95
N VAL A 411 11.25 17.07 5.81
CA VAL A 411 10.36 16.49 4.78
C VAL A 411 11.02 15.33 4.01
N ASN A 412 12.35 15.25 4.02
CA ASN A 412 13.11 14.17 3.38
C ASN A 412 13.47 13.04 4.36
N ILE A 413 12.93 13.06 5.59
CA ILE A 413 13.05 11.97 6.55
C ILE A 413 11.70 11.25 6.64
N GLY A 414 11.59 10.11 5.99
CA GLY A 414 10.41 9.27 6.01
C GLY A 414 10.33 8.44 7.28
N ILE A 415 9.12 8.29 7.81
CA ILE A 415 8.81 7.45 8.96
C ILE A 415 8.27 6.12 8.43
N ARG A 416 9.03 5.03 8.60
CA ARG A 416 8.61 3.67 8.23
C ARG A 416 7.72 3.05 9.28
N THR A 417 8.01 3.29 10.55
CA THR A 417 7.26 2.82 11.72
C THR A 417 7.49 3.82 12.86
N TRP A 418 6.42 4.15 13.58
CA TRP A 418 6.50 4.97 14.80
C TRP A 418 5.53 4.44 15.85
N THR A 419 6.05 3.59 16.74
CA THR A 419 5.33 3.03 17.88
C THR A 419 6.05 3.40 19.18
N SER A 420 5.45 3.07 20.32
CA SER A 420 6.11 3.22 21.62
C SER A 420 7.34 2.32 21.79
N GLU A 421 7.45 1.27 20.97
CA GLU A 421 8.47 0.22 21.07
C GLU A 421 9.53 0.34 19.96
N CYS A 422 9.18 0.92 18.81
CA CYS A 422 10.05 0.98 17.63
C CYS A 422 9.83 2.28 16.85
N ILE A 423 10.94 2.96 16.57
CA ILE A 423 11.00 4.04 15.58
C ILE A 423 11.94 3.56 14.49
N SER A 424 11.47 3.58 13.24
CA SER A 424 12.28 3.25 12.08
C SER A 424 12.10 4.33 11.02
N LEU A 425 13.20 4.87 10.55
CA LEU A 425 13.23 5.95 9.58
C LEU A 425 13.86 5.52 8.24
N VAL A 426 13.66 6.34 7.24
CA VAL A 426 14.29 6.22 5.92
C VAL A 426 14.64 7.60 5.38
N LEU A 427 15.84 7.77 4.82
CA LEU A 427 16.17 8.97 4.06
C LEU A 427 15.51 8.89 2.68
N LEU A 428 14.73 9.92 2.36
CA LEU A 428 14.00 10.09 1.11
C LEU A 428 14.72 11.10 0.20
N ASP A 429 14.27 11.20 -1.05
CA ASP A 429 14.69 12.22 -2.01
C ASP A 429 16.22 12.34 -2.23
N LEU A 430 16.78 11.29 -2.85
CA LEU A 430 18.20 11.23 -3.23
C LEU A 430 18.50 11.91 -4.58
N ASP A 431 17.61 12.78 -5.06
CA ASP A 431 17.75 13.47 -6.36
C ASP A 431 18.97 14.41 -6.37
N ASP A 432 19.24 15.08 -5.25
CA ASP A 432 20.38 15.98 -5.04
C ASP A 432 21.67 15.24 -4.59
N ALA A 433 21.60 13.92 -4.42
CA ALA A 433 22.75 13.13 -4.00
C ALA A 433 23.89 13.22 -5.03
N GLN A 434 25.12 13.21 -4.54
CA GLN A 434 26.32 13.31 -5.36
C GLN A 434 27.52 12.64 -4.68
N GLU A 435 28.55 12.32 -5.45
CA GLU A 435 29.79 11.78 -4.89
C GLU A 435 30.49 12.81 -4.01
N SER A 436 30.99 12.37 -2.85
CA SER A 436 31.81 13.19 -1.95
C SER A 436 33.20 13.41 -2.55
N PRO A 437 33.83 14.59 -2.36
CA PRO A 437 35.23 14.78 -2.71
C PRO A 437 36.13 13.77 -1.97
N PHE A 438 37.34 13.55 -2.50
CA PHE A 438 38.33 12.74 -1.78
C PHE A 438 38.66 13.38 -0.41
N PRO A 439 39.06 12.58 0.59
CA PRO A 439 39.42 13.09 1.91
C PRO A 439 40.38 14.28 1.84
N GLY A 440 40.09 15.33 2.61
CA GLY A 440 40.85 16.58 2.61
C GLY A 440 40.62 17.50 1.40
N ARG A 441 39.64 17.19 0.53
CA ARG A 441 39.21 18.06 -0.57
C ARG A 441 37.77 18.52 -0.36
N HIS A 442 37.41 19.59 -1.07
CA HIS A 442 36.07 20.17 -1.07
C HIS A 442 35.57 20.32 -2.51
N HIS A 443 34.26 20.15 -2.71
CA HIS A 443 33.58 20.69 -3.88
C HIS A 443 33.57 22.21 -3.81
N SER A 444 33.61 22.88 -4.96
CA SER A 444 33.42 24.33 -5.03
C SER A 444 32.03 24.71 -4.50
N ALA A 445 31.94 25.85 -3.80
CA ALA A 445 30.65 26.43 -3.44
C ALA A 445 29.84 26.72 -4.70
N ARG A 446 28.53 26.51 -4.62
CA ARG A 446 27.59 26.81 -5.71
C ARG A 446 26.39 27.58 -5.15
N PRO A 447 26.58 28.88 -4.84
CA PRO A 447 25.56 29.67 -4.15
C PRO A 447 24.25 29.70 -4.92
N GLY A 448 23.13 29.51 -4.24
CA GLY A 448 21.80 29.51 -4.86
C GLY A 448 21.44 28.28 -5.70
N THR A 449 22.23 27.20 -5.64
CA THR A 449 21.92 25.95 -6.36
C THR A 449 21.76 24.76 -5.43
N GLY A 450 20.65 24.03 -5.59
CA GLY A 450 20.33 22.82 -4.82
C GLY A 450 20.14 23.06 -3.32
N GLY A 451 19.58 22.06 -2.64
CA GLY A 451 19.30 22.15 -1.20
C GLY A 451 18.23 23.20 -0.82
N THR A 452 17.94 23.28 0.48
CA THR A 452 16.86 24.12 1.01
C THR A 452 17.39 25.17 1.98
N ILE A 453 16.99 26.44 1.79
CA ILE A 453 17.31 27.55 2.70
C ILE A 453 16.89 27.19 4.13
N GLY A 454 17.72 27.55 5.10
CA GLY A 454 17.57 27.16 6.51
C GLY A 454 18.29 25.85 6.87
N TRP A 455 18.47 24.95 5.91
CA TRP A 455 19.14 23.66 6.12
C TRP A 455 20.57 23.63 5.59
N LEU A 456 20.92 24.57 4.70
CA LEU A 456 22.23 24.67 4.06
C LEU A 456 23.32 25.09 5.05
N ALA A 457 24.44 24.38 5.01
CA ALA A 457 25.64 24.74 5.75
C ALA A 457 26.26 26.04 5.19
N PRO A 458 26.81 26.92 6.04
CA PRO A 458 27.41 28.20 5.62
C PRO A 458 28.43 28.05 4.48
N GLU A 459 29.28 27.04 4.55
CA GLU A 459 30.35 26.81 3.59
C GLU A 459 29.86 26.41 2.17
N ARG A 460 28.62 25.90 2.04
CA ARG A 460 28.02 25.59 0.73
C ARG A 460 27.78 26.83 -0.14
N GLU A 461 27.58 27.98 0.49
CA GLU A 461 27.30 29.26 -0.19
C GLU A 461 28.53 30.18 -0.25
N MET A 462 29.68 29.77 0.31
CA MET A 462 30.85 30.63 0.45
C MET A 462 32.11 30.05 -0.22
N ASN A 463 32.73 29.01 0.36
CA ASN A 463 34.09 28.59 0.06
C ASN A 463 34.23 27.14 -0.43
N GLY A 464 33.22 26.30 -0.21
CA GLY A 464 33.21 24.91 -0.66
C GLY A 464 32.80 23.95 0.44
N TYR A 465 32.44 22.73 0.06
CA TYR A 465 31.82 21.78 0.99
C TYR A 465 32.20 20.34 0.68
N ASN A 466 32.03 19.49 1.68
CA ASN A 466 32.18 18.04 1.60
C ASN A 466 30.95 17.39 2.28
N GLU A 467 31.05 16.12 2.62
CA GLU A 467 29.98 15.36 3.28
C GLU A 467 29.53 15.97 4.62
N LEU A 468 30.38 16.75 5.30
CA LEU A 468 30.02 17.38 6.57
C LEU A 468 28.89 18.41 6.43
N ALA A 469 28.58 18.87 5.22
CA ALA A 469 27.42 19.73 4.98
C ALA A 469 26.10 19.03 5.34
N ASP A 470 26.00 17.71 5.16
CA ASP A 470 24.84 16.94 5.61
C ASP A 470 24.72 16.95 7.14
N ILE A 471 25.85 16.89 7.84
CA ILE A 471 25.89 16.88 9.32
C ILE A 471 25.39 18.21 9.90
N TRP A 472 25.69 19.33 9.24
CA TRP A 472 25.10 20.62 9.61
C TRP A 472 23.58 20.56 9.54
N SER A 473 23.02 20.09 8.42
CA SER A 473 21.58 19.99 8.24
C SER A 473 20.93 19.10 9.31
N ILE A 474 21.58 18.00 9.70
CA ILE A 474 21.13 17.14 10.81
C ILE A 474 21.19 17.89 12.16
N GLY A 475 22.25 18.67 12.41
CA GLY A 475 22.34 19.51 13.59
C GLY A 475 21.22 20.55 13.69
N VAL A 476 20.88 21.20 12.57
CA VAL A 476 19.70 22.09 12.50
C VAL A 476 18.42 21.32 12.83
N MET A 477 18.26 20.08 12.33
CA MET A 477 17.07 19.26 12.59
C MET A 477 16.97 18.89 14.06
N ALA A 478 18.10 18.58 14.69
CA ALA A 478 18.18 18.32 16.12
C ALA A 478 17.72 19.52 16.95
N ILE A 479 18.19 20.73 16.63
CA ILE A 479 17.78 21.95 17.32
C ILE A 479 16.27 22.19 17.14
N GLU A 480 15.73 21.97 15.94
CA GLU A 480 14.29 22.10 15.70
C GLU A 480 13.48 21.09 16.51
N MET A 481 13.91 19.83 16.60
CA MET A 481 13.26 18.81 17.43
C MET A 481 13.31 19.18 18.92
N ILE A 482 14.45 19.66 19.40
CA ILE A 482 14.65 20.00 20.83
C ILE A 482 13.86 21.25 21.22
N SER A 483 13.88 22.28 20.39
CA SER A 483 13.26 23.58 20.72
C SER A 483 11.81 23.70 20.22
N GLY A 484 11.35 22.77 19.38
CA GLY A 484 10.03 22.79 18.75
C GLY A 484 9.85 23.88 17.69
N ARG A 485 10.92 24.57 17.28
CA ARG A 485 10.92 25.63 16.26
C ARG A 485 12.22 25.62 15.46
N HIS A 486 12.14 25.90 14.17
CA HIS A 486 13.34 26.07 13.35
C HIS A 486 14.24 27.18 13.93
N PRO A 487 15.57 26.97 14.05
CA PRO A 487 16.46 27.91 14.73
C PRO A 487 16.72 29.20 13.93
N TRP A 488 16.61 29.15 12.60
CA TRP A 488 16.84 30.32 11.73
C TRP A 488 15.50 30.86 11.20
N ARG A 489 15.25 32.16 11.34
CA ARG A 489 13.99 32.82 10.92
C ARG A 489 14.19 33.70 9.68
N GLN A 490 14.98 33.25 8.72
CA GLN A 490 15.35 34.06 7.55
C GLN A 490 14.76 33.49 6.25
N GLY A 491 14.11 34.36 5.47
CA GLY A 491 13.55 34.02 4.15
C GLY A 491 14.60 34.01 3.02
N LYS A 492 15.80 34.51 3.29
CA LYS A 492 16.97 34.50 2.39
C LYS A 492 18.12 33.76 3.07
N ASN A 493 19.04 33.21 2.29
CA ASN A 493 20.24 32.57 2.84
C ASN A 493 21.29 33.63 3.19
N SER A 494 21.67 33.71 4.46
CA SER A 494 22.62 34.69 5.01
C SER A 494 24.03 34.57 4.48
N TRP A 495 24.40 33.38 4.00
CA TRP A 495 25.73 33.10 3.48
C TRP A 495 25.83 33.31 1.97
N ARG A 496 24.73 33.69 1.31
CA ARG A 496 24.76 33.99 -0.12
C ARG A 496 25.39 35.36 -0.35
N PRO A 497 26.35 35.49 -1.28
CA PRO A 497 26.93 36.78 -1.62
C PRO A 497 25.87 37.77 -2.14
N GLY A 498 25.91 39.00 -1.66
CA GLY A 498 24.97 40.05 -2.07
C GLY A 498 25.06 41.29 -1.18
N PRO A 499 24.36 42.39 -1.54
CA PRO A 499 24.40 43.65 -0.80
C PRO A 499 23.86 43.53 0.63
N GLU A 500 22.93 42.60 0.87
CA GLU A 500 22.30 42.35 2.18
C GLU A 500 23.08 41.35 3.05
N ALA A 501 24.17 40.75 2.54
CA ALA A 501 24.84 39.62 3.19
C ALA A 501 25.31 39.94 4.62
N SER A 502 25.92 41.12 4.83
CA SER A 502 26.44 41.52 6.14
C SER A 502 25.35 41.64 7.21
N GLU A 503 24.17 42.15 6.84
CA GLU A 503 23.04 42.30 7.76
C GLU A 503 22.44 40.93 8.11
N LEU A 504 22.21 40.09 7.10
CA LEU A 504 21.70 38.74 7.28
C LEU A 504 22.66 37.85 8.09
N GLN A 505 23.98 38.01 7.93
CA GLN A 505 24.99 37.29 8.72
C GLN A 505 24.96 37.71 10.18
N LYS A 506 24.79 39.00 10.47
CA LYS A 506 24.66 39.49 11.84
C LYS A 506 23.42 38.90 12.52
N GLU A 507 22.26 38.98 11.88
CA GLU A 507 21.02 38.36 12.37
C GLU A 507 21.16 36.84 12.56
N PHE A 508 21.88 36.17 11.66
CA PHE A 508 22.17 34.76 11.78
C PHE A 508 23.00 34.47 13.05
N HIS A 509 24.04 35.27 13.31
CA HIS A 509 24.88 35.12 14.50
C HIS A 509 24.12 35.36 15.80
N ASP A 510 23.21 36.33 15.83
CA ASP A 510 22.33 36.56 16.98
C ASP A 510 21.48 35.30 17.27
N MET A 511 20.80 34.76 16.25
CA MET A 511 19.99 33.53 16.39
C MET A 511 20.83 32.30 16.71
N TYR A 512 22.04 32.19 16.13
CA TYR A 512 22.99 31.12 16.42
C TYR A 512 23.44 31.16 17.88
N GLY A 513 23.79 32.33 18.40
CA GLY A 513 24.13 32.53 19.81
C GLY A 513 22.99 32.11 20.75
N GLU A 514 21.75 32.49 20.44
CA GLU A 514 20.57 32.06 21.19
C GLU A 514 20.40 30.52 21.18
N ALA A 515 20.55 29.90 20.01
CA ALA A 515 20.43 28.45 19.86
C ALA A 515 21.50 27.70 20.66
N ILE A 516 22.77 28.11 20.55
CA ILE A 516 23.88 27.53 21.34
C ILE A 516 23.65 27.74 22.84
N GLY A 517 23.21 28.93 23.25
CA GLY A 517 22.88 29.23 24.64
C GLY A 517 21.74 28.36 25.20
N ALA A 518 20.76 28.01 24.36
CA ALA A 518 19.70 27.07 24.72
C ALA A 518 20.22 25.62 24.81
N LEU A 519 21.04 25.17 23.86
CA LEU A 519 21.64 23.83 23.87
C LEU A 519 22.52 23.61 25.10
N ASN A 520 23.29 24.62 25.53
CA ASN A 520 24.14 24.52 26.72
C ASN A 520 23.35 24.30 28.02
N LYS A 521 22.02 24.53 28.02
CA LYS A 521 21.14 24.27 29.17
C LYS A 521 20.55 22.85 29.16
N LEU A 522 20.82 22.05 28.12
CA LEU A 522 20.37 20.66 28.08
C LEU A 522 21.10 19.81 29.11
N GLU A 523 20.33 19.04 29.88
CA GLU A 523 20.84 18.13 30.91
C GLU A 523 21.52 16.88 30.31
N ASP A 524 21.04 16.39 29.16
CA ASP A 524 21.65 15.24 28.48
C ASP A 524 22.93 15.68 27.74
N GLU A 525 24.07 15.43 28.38
CA GLU A 525 25.39 15.85 27.88
C GLU A 525 25.73 15.21 26.54
N ALA A 526 25.40 13.94 26.35
CA ALA A 526 25.64 13.21 25.12
C ALA A 526 24.92 13.85 23.93
N LEU A 527 23.62 14.17 24.09
CA LEU A 527 22.85 14.86 23.07
C LEU A 527 23.36 16.29 22.86
N ARG A 528 23.63 17.01 23.95
CA ARG A 528 24.16 18.39 23.90
C ARG A 528 25.44 18.45 23.08
N ASP A 529 26.43 17.63 23.43
CA ASP A 529 27.77 17.68 22.83
C ASP A 529 27.74 17.20 21.37
N ALA A 530 26.91 16.19 21.06
CA ALA A 530 26.67 15.78 19.69
C ALA A 530 26.07 16.92 18.85
N VAL A 531 24.99 17.56 19.32
CA VAL A 531 24.32 18.62 18.56
C VAL A 531 25.19 19.85 18.40
N LEU A 532 25.88 20.28 19.46
CA LEU A 532 26.86 21.38 19.39
C LEU A 532 27.94 21.07 18.35
N GLY A 533 28.48 19.85 18.36
CA GLY A 533 29.50 19.43 17.40
C GLY A 533 29.01 19.36 15.95
N MET A 534 27.74 19.04 15.72
CA MET A 534 27.12 19.02 14.39
C MET A 534 26.90 20.41 13.79
N VAL A 535 26.68 21.44 14.62
CA VAL A 535 26.43 22.83 14.17
C VAL A 535 27.65 23.75 14.25
N ARG A 536 28.86 23.18 14.32
CA ARG A 536 30.10 23.95 14.17
C ARG A 536 30.26 24.45 12.74
N HIS A 537 30.82 25.65 12.58
CA HIS A 537 31.09 26.21 11.26
C HIS A 537 32.26 27.21 11.27
N PRO A 538 33.00 27.36 10.16
CA PRO A 538 34.25 28.15 10.13
C PRO A 538 34.05 29.65 10.39
N TYR A 539 32.82 30.15 10.25
CA TYR A 539 32.48 31.56 10.42
C TYR A 539 31.93 31.89 11.81
N ALA A 540 31.90 30.95 12.75
CA ALA A 540 31.35 31.20 14.08
C ALA A 540 32.17 32.24 14.86
N GLU A 541 31.52 33.02 15.73
CA GLU A 541 32.17 34.08 16.50
C GLU A 541 33.11 33.54 17.59
N THR A 542 32.77 32.36 18.15
CA THR A 542 33.55 31.76 19.24
C THR A 542 34.53 30.71 18.72
N SER A 543 35.70 30.59 19.36
CA SER A 543 36.71 29.61 18.96
C SER A 543 36.23 28.16 19.09
N ALA A 544 35.44 27.84 20.11
CA ALA A 544 34.87 26.49 20.29
C ALA A 544 33.93 26.08 19.14
N GLN A 545 33.16 27.04 18.60
CA GLN A 545 32.24 26.77 17.48
C GLN A 545 32.92 26.84 16.09
N ARG A 546 34.17 27.31 16.03
CA ARG A 546 35.03 27.25 14.84
C ARG A 546 35.85 25.96 14.73
N GLU A 547 35.79 25.08 15.72
CA GLU A 547 36.40 23.75 15.64
C GLU A 547 35.83 22.95 14.46
N SER A 548 36.52 21.87 14.10
CA SER A 548 36.03 20.96 13.06
C SER A 548 34.66 20.38 13.44
N ARG A 549 33.75 20.34 12.46
CA ARG A 549 32.44 19.72 12.60
C ARG A 549 32.61 18.21 12.75
N LEU A 550 31.78 17.61 13.59
CA LEU A 550 31.75 16.16 13.75
C LEU A 550 31.36 15.46 12.45
N THR A 551 31.91 14.26 12.26
CA THR A 551 31.41 13.28 11.29
C THR A 551 30.15 12.59 11.81
N ALA A 552 29.38 11.92 10.93
CA ALA A 552 28.25 11.09 11.36
C ALA A 552 28.67 10.03 12.39
N LYS A 553 29.83 9.40 12.17
CA LYS A 553 30.39 8.38 13.06
C LYS A 553 30.74 8.89 14.45
N GLU A 554 31.32 10.08 14.55
CA GLU A 554 31.64 10.70 15.85
C GLU A 554 30.37 11.11 16.59
N ALA A 555 29.38 11.68 15.89
CA ALA A 555 28.09 12.02 16.47
C ALA A 555 27.37 10.76 17.01
N LEU A 556 27.37 9.65 16.27
CA LEU A 556 26.83 8.37 16.72
C LEU A 556 27.52 7.87 18.00
N ARG A 557 28.85 7.94 18.06
CA ARG A 557 29.63 7.55 19.24
C ARG A 557 29.23 8.36 20.48
N LEU A 558 29.06 9.68 20.34
CA LEU A 558 28.61 10.54 21.44
C LEU A 558 27.20 10.15 21.91
N LEU A 559 26.30 9.77 21.00
CA LEU A 559 24.95 9.32 21.32
C LEU A 559 24.90 7.90 21.93
N GLY A 560 26.04 7.24 22.12
CA GLY A 560 26.13 5.89 22.70
C GLY A 560 25.96 4.76 21.69
N HIS A 561 26.06 5.05 20.39
CA HIS A 561 25.97 4.06 19.32
C HIS A 561 27.31 3.94 18.59
N ALA A 562 28.05 2.86 18.85
CA ALA A 562 29.18 2.47 18.02
C ALA A 562 28.68 1.40 17.04
N GLU A 563 28.73 1.65 15.73
CA GLU A 563 28.62 0.57 14.75
C GLU A 563 29.89 -0.30 14.90
N ASP A 564 29.73 -1.60 15.13
CA ASP A 564 30.83 -2.55 15.24
C ASP A 564 31.61 -2.60 13.91
N ASP A 565 32.75 -1.92 13.86
CA ASP A 565 33.65 -1.96 12.71
C ASP A 565 34.32 -3.35 12.63
N GLU A 566 33.74 -4.29 11.87
CA GLU A 566 34.42 -5.53 11.48
C GLU A 566 35.73 -5.29 10.68
N ASN A 567 36.00 -4.05 10.26
CA ASN A 567 37.18 -3.71 9.46
C ASN A 567 38.41 -3.20 10.25
N ASP A 568 38.27 -2.80 11.51
CA ASP A 568 39.44 -2.31 12.27
C ASP A 568 40.27 -3.45 12.90
N SER A 569 39.64 -4.59 13.14
CA SER A 569 40.32 -5.82 13.61
C SER A 569 41.29 -6.42 12.57
N LYS A 570 41.20 -6.02 11.30
CA LYS A 570 42.13 -6.44 10.23
C LYS A 570 43.28 -5.47 9.97
N ARG A 571 43.23 -4.23 10.50
CA ARG A 571 44.34 -3.26 10.36
C ARG A 571 45.39 -3.37 11.46
N GLN A 572 45.05 -3.95 12.62
CA GLN A 572 46.01 -4.18 13.72
C GLN A 572 46.72 -5.54 13.66
N LYS A 573 46.46 -6.37 12.64
CA LYS A 573 47.15 -7.65 12.42
C LYS A 573 47.83 -7.69 11.06
N ARG A 574 48.82 -6.81 10.86
CA ARG A 574 49.96 -7.10 9.99
C ARG A 574 51.23 -6.66 10.72
N PRO A 575 52.16 -7.58 11.00
CA PRO A 575 53.43 -7.25 11.66
C PRO A 575 54.31 -6.36 10.78
#